data_AF-A0A0L7K8E2-F1
#
_entry.id   AF-A0A0L7K8E2-F1
#
_cell.length_a   1.000
_cell.length_b   1.000
_cell.length_c   1.000
_cell.angle_alpha   90.00
_cell.angle_beta   90.00
_cell.angle_gamma   90.00
#
_symmetry.space_group_name_H-M   'P 1'
#
loop_
_entity.id
_entity.type
_entity.pdbx_description
1 polymer ?
#
loop_
_entity_poly.entity_id
_entity_poly.type
_entity_poly.pdbx_seq_one_letter_code
_entity_poly.pdbx_strand_id
1 'polypeptide(L)'
;MNKECIGYNNRFGYKYKYLYDKKKTSYYVYFNFNVLKCYNPRIIEIYKDISYNNGDDINVSHIVNNDVCSNDYICIPINLFNFIGTVAFDSIRFIQNKLSKYITYNNQLDDQLWYNKEEYKILRKENKLITPETFFPHLKHISTIYSGIDVTVMKSTYKAVEPGNLGKRSYSLWGNYFIIENKLDPVFIFLKREGLQHDYIYQNYYLRVGDSIVFYLIKGGNDI
;
A
#
# COMPACT_ATOMS: atom_id res chain seq x y z
N MET A 1 -7.35 8.94 15.62
CA MET A 1 -8.51 8.02 15.53
C MET A 1 -8.01 6.66 15.97
N ASN A 2 -8.53 6.13 17.07
CA ASN A 2 -8.21 4.76 17.49
C ASN A 2 -8.60 3.81 16.36
N LYS A 3 -7.65 3.02 15.84
CA LYS A 3 -7.89 1.95 14.88
C LYS A 3 -8.63 0.80 15.61
N GLU A 4 -9.88 1.03 16.02
CA GLU A 4 -10.77 -0.04 16.50
C GLU A 4 -11.25 -0.86 15.29
N CYS A 5 -10.40 -1.77 14.82
CA CYS A 5 -10.77 -2.73 13.78
C CYS A 5 -11.32 -4.01 14.41
N ILE A 6 -12.56 -4.37 14.05
CA ILE A 6 -13.22 -5.63 14.40
C ILE A 6 -12.78 -6.68 13.37
N GLY A 7 -11.57 -7.24 13.51
CA GLY A 7 -11.03 -8.21 12.55
C GLY A 7 -9.92 -9.11 13.13
N TYR A 8 -9.61 -10.19 12.40
CA TYR A 8 -8.50 -11.11 12.73
C TYR A 8 -7.32 -10.88 11.79
N ASN A 9 -6.10 -10.99 12.32
CA ASN A 9 -4.91 -11.07 11.49
C ASN A 9 -4.77 -12.51 10.97
N ASN A 10 -4.47 -12.62 9.68
CA ASN A 10 -4.36 -13.88 8.97
C ASN A 10 -2.93 -14.02 8.44
N ARG A 11 -2.28 -15.13 8.80
CA ARG A 11 -1.01 -15.54 8.20
C ARG A 11 -1.25 -16.76 7.31
N PHE A 12 -1.23 -16.51 6.02
CA PHE A 12 -1.37 -17.50 4.97
C PHE A 12 -0.02 -17.75 4.28
N GLY A 13 0.16 -18.89 3.62
CA GLY A 13 1.41 -19.16 2.92
C GLY A 13 1.39 -20.43 2.08
N TYR A 14 2.48 -20.65 1.36
CA TYR A 14 2.74 -21.89 0.64
C TYR A 14 4.20 -22.29 0.77
N LYS A 15 4.47 -23.57 0.54
CA LYS A 15 5.82 -24.12 0.43
C LYS A 15 6.05 -24.69 -0.97
N TYR A 16 7.31 -24.70 -1.39
CA TYR A 16 7.74 -25.21 -2.70
C TYR A 16 9.20 -25.67 -2.66
N LYS A 17 9.66 -26.28 -3.76
CA LYS A 17 11.05 -26.71 -3.99
C LYS A 17 11.53 -26.22 -5.36
N TYR A 18 12.85 -26.08 -5.53
CA TYR A 18 13.45 -25.83 -6.85
C TYR A 18 13.78 -27.14 -7.57
N LEU A 19 13.67 -27.16 -8.90
CA LEU A 19 13.92 -28.35 -9.73
C LEU A 19 15.35 -28.90 -9.56
N TYR A 20 16.35 -28.02 -9.48
CA TYR A 20 17.77 -28.38 -9.48
C TYR A 20 18.45 -28.16 -8.12
N ASP A 21 17.68 -27.98 -7.04
CA ASP A 21 18.26 -27.91 -5.70
C ASP A 21 18.70 -29.30 -5.24
N LYS A 22 20.02 -29.53 -5.24
CA LYS A 22 20.65 -30.79 -4.78
C LYS A 22 20.27 -31.16 -3.35
N LYS A 23 19.98 -30.16 -2.49
CA LYS A 23 19.59 -30.39 -1.09
C LYS A 23 18.10 -30.73 -0.94
N LYS A 24 17.30 -30.58 -2.01
CA LYS A 24 15.83 -30.78 -2.02
C LYS A 24 15.12 -30.01 -0.90
N THR A 25 15.65 -28.83 -0.56
CA THR A 25 15.17 -27.98 0.53
C THR A 25 13.76 -27.50 0.24
N SER A 26 12.93 -27.39 1.28
CA SER A 26 11.62 -26.75 1.17
C SER A 26 11.73 -25.28 1.52
N TYR A 27 11.22 -24.43 0.63
CA TYR A 27 11.17 -22.99 0.79
C TYR A 27 9.74 -22.57 1.14
N TYR A 28 9.61 -21.50 1.91
CA TYR A 28 8.34 -21.04 2.46
C TYR A 28 8.11 -19.58 2.09
N VAL A 29 6.88 -19.26 1.73
CA VAL A 29 6.42 -17.90 1.47
C VAL A 29 5.18 -17.66 2.31
N TYR A 30 5.14 -16.52 2.97
CA TYR A 30 4.04 -16.12 3.85
C TYR A 30 3.49 -14.75 3.46
N PHE A 31 2.23 -14.54 3.83
CA PHE A 31 1.46 -13.32 3.60
C PHE A 31 0.73 -12.98 4.89
N ASN A 32 0.75 -11.70 5.26
CA ASN A 32 0.02 -11.18 6.41
C ASN A 32 -1.02 -10.17 5.91
N PHE A 33 -2.27 -10.36 6.33
CA PHE A 33 -3.39 -9.48 5.99
C PHE A 33 -4.45 -9.50 7.08
N ASN A 34 -5.26 -8.44 7.15
CA ASN A 34 -6.40 -8.38 8.07
C ASN A 34 -7.68 -8.65 7.30
N VAL A 35 -8.62 -9.37 7.95
CA VAL A 35 -9.96 -9.55 7.41
C VAL A 35 -10.93 -8.67 8.18
N LEU A 36 -11.54 -7.73 7.48
CA LEU A 36 -12.60 -6.85 7.93
C LEU A 36 -13.98 -7.44 7.59
N LYS A 37 -15.02 -6.88 8.20
CA LYS A 37 -16.42 -7.18 7.83
C LYS A 37 -16.67 -6.86 6.36
N CYS A 38 -17.64 -7.57 5.78
CA CYS A 38 -18.12 -7.38 4.42
C CYS A 38 -18.42 -5.89 4.12
N TYR A 39 -17.93 -5.40 2.98
CA TYR A 39 -18.12 -4.01 2.51
C TYR A 39 -17.68 -2.90 3.48
N ASN A 40 -16.86 -3.22 4.48
CA ASN A 40 -16.38 -2.20 5.39
C ASN A 40 -15.46 -1.22 4.63
N PRO A 41 -15.61 0.11 4.84
CA PRO A 41 -14.69 1.08 4.27
C PRO A 41 -13.26 0.80 4.74
N ARG A 42 -12.33 0.77 3.79
CA ARG A 42 -10.92 0.53 4.05
C ARG A 42 -10.17 1.86 4.02
N ILE A 43 -9.08 1.91 4.75
CA ILE A 43 -8.10 2.99 4.66
C ILE A 43 -6.86 2.37 4.03
N ILE A 44 -6.36 2.89 2.92
CA ILE A 44 -5.14 2.42 2.27
C ILE A 44 -4.05 3.44 2.51
N GLU A 45 -2.99 3.04 3.20
CA GLU A 45 -1.85 3.89 3.51
C GLU A 45 -0.74 3.68 2.45
N ILE A 46 -0.37 4.76 1.76
CA ILE A 46 0.53 4.76 0.61
C ILE A 46 1.69 5.70 0.89
N TYR A 47 2.93 5.28 0.61
CA TYR A 47 4.16 6.01 0.89
C TYR A 47 4.97 6.16 -0.36
N LYS A 48 5.48 7.36 -0.59
CA LYS A 48 6.41 7.63 -1.67
C LYS A 48 7.51 8.54 -1.15
N ASP A 49 8.74 8.15 -1.37
CA ASP A 49 9.91 8.97 -1.10
C ASP A 49 10.46 9.47 -2.44
N ILE A 50 10.67 10.78 -2.55
CA ILE A 50 11.24 11.44 -3.74
C ILE A 50 12.56 12.16 -3.43
N SER A 51 13.10 11.98 -2.23
CA SER A 51 14.29 12.68 -1.73
C SER A 51 15.58 12.29 -2.47
N TYR A 52 15.63 11.08 -3.02
CA TYR A 52 16.82 10.49 -3.61
C TYR A 52 16.51 9.66 -4.86
N ASN A 53 15.54 10.09 -5.70
CA ASN A 53 15.29 9.39 -6.96
C ASN A 53 16.51 9.54 -7.88
N ASN A 54 17.41 8.55 -7.86
CA ASN A 54 18.38 8.34 -8.91
C ASN A 54 17.64 7.73 -10.12
N GLY A 55 18.16 7.94 -11.34
CA GLY A 55 17.43 7.59 -12.58
C GLY A 55 16.96 6.13 -12.70
N ASP A 56 17.52 5.21 -11.90
CA ASP A 56 17.17 3.79 -11.89
C ASP A 56 16.18 3.39 -10.77
N ASP A 57 15.81 4.32 -9.88
CA ASP A 57 14.92 4.03 -8.75
C ASP A 57 13.46 3.85 -9.21
N ILE A 58 12.84 2.78 -8.71
CA ILE A 58 11.45 2.44 -9.01
C ILE A 58 10.58 3.51 -8.34
N ASN A 59 10.10 4.48 -9.12
CA ASN A 59 9.27 5.62 -8.68
C ASN A 59 7.83 5.22 -8.30
N VAL A 60 7.68 4.13 -7.54
CA VAL A 60 6.41 3.48 -7.19
C VAL A 60 6.21 3.54 -5.69
N SER A 61 5.01 3.90 -5.29
CA SER A 61 4.66 4.00 -3.88
C SER A 61 4.57 2.63 -3.22
N HIS A 62 4.98 2.57 -1.96
CA HIS A 62 4.78 1.44 -1.06
C HIS A 62 3.39 1.49 -0.41
N ILE A 63 2.63 0.39 -0.47
CA ILE A 63 1.39 0.23 0.30
C ILE A 63 1.69 -0.51 1.61
N VAL A 64 1.28 0.07 2.74
CA VAL A 64 1.62 -0.42 4.08
C VAL A 64 0.69 -1.52 4.56
N ASN A 65 -0.63 -1.34 4.41
CA ASN A 65 -1.61 -2.24 4.99
C ASN A 65 -2.27 -3.13 3.93
N ASN A 66 -2.58 -4.37 4.33
CA ASN A 66 -3.27 -5.36 3.51
C ASN A 66 -4.62 -5.68 4.15
N ASP A 67 -5.54 -4.72 4.16
CA ASP A 67 -6.88 -4.94 4.69
C ASP A 67 -7.81 -5.47 3.59
N VAL A 68 -8.44 -6.61 3.87
CA VAL A 68 -9.32 -7.34 2.96
C VAL A 68 -10.69 -7.45 3.61
N CYS A 69 -11.79 -7.26 2.88
CA CYS A 69 -13.13 -7.59 3.40
C CYS A 69 -13.49 -9.04 3.10
N SER A 70 -14.36 -9.64 3.92
CA SER A 70 -14.75 -11.06 3.79
C SER A 70 -15.35 -11.46 2.44
N ASN A 71 -15.78 -10.50 1.62
CA ASN A 71 -16.34 -10.69 0.29
C ASN A 71 -15.37 -10.36 -0.86
N ASP A 72 -14.18 -9.85 -0.56
CA ASP A 72 -13.18 -9.47 -1.56
C ASP A 72 -12.44 -10.72 -2.09
N TYR A 73 -11.82 -10.58 -3.27
CA TYR A 73 -10.95 -11.60 -3.83
C TYR A 73 -9.50 -11.36 -3.38
N ILE A 74 -8.83 -12.38 -2.84
CA ILE A 74 -7.39 -12.32 -2.57
C ILE A 74 -6.60 -12.88 -3.74
N CYS A 75 -5.60 -12.13 -4.20
CA CYS A 75 -4.65 -12.56 -5.22
C CYS A 75 -3.34 -12.93 -4.54
N ILE A 76 -2.94 -14.21 -4.68
CA ILE A 76 -1.75 -14.77 -4.06
C ILE A 76 -0.66 -14.93 -5.13
N PRO A 77 0.51 -14.29 -4.99
CA PRO A 77 1.63 -14.48 -5.90
C PRO A 77 2.30 -15.84 -5.66
N ILE A 78 2.47 -16.59 -6.75
CA ILE A 78 3.18 -17.86 -6.73
C ILE A 78 4.55 -17.67 -7.38
N ASN A 79 5.61 -18.00 -6.64
CA ASN A 79 6.96 -17.93 -7.14
C ASN A 79 7.19 -19.05 -8.15
N LEU A 80 7.49 -18.70 -9.40
CA LEU A 80 7.76 -19.65 -10.48
C LEU A 80 9.26 -19.82 -10.73
N PHE A 81 10.01 -18.74 -10.55
CA PHE A 81 11.46 -18.71 -10.65
C PHE A 81 12.00 -17.47 -9.94
N ASN A 82 13.24 -17.55 -9.48
CA ASN A 82 14.01 -16.39 -9.02
C ASN A 82 15.51 -16.66 -9.20
N PHE A 83 16.37 -15.86 -8.56
CA PHE A 83 17.83 -16.02 -8.65
C PHE A 83 18.35 -17.38 -8.16
N ILE A 84 17.58 -18.12 -7.33
CA ILE A 84 17.94 -19.46 -6.86
C ILE A 84 17.68 -20.50 -7.95
N GLY A 85 16.62 -20.31 -8.74
CA GLY A 85 16.30 -21.16 -9.88
C GLY A 85 14.80 -21.29 -10.14
N THR A 86 14.44 -22.31 -10.92
CA THR A 86 13.06 -22.59 -11.33
C THR A 86 12.35 -23.48 -10.32
N VAL A 87 11.15 -23.08 -9.92
CA VAL A 87 10.30 -23.82 -8.98
C VAL A 87 9.71 -25.06 -9.65
N ALA A 88 9.73 -26.18 -8.94
CA ALA A 88 9.01 -27.39 -9.33
C ALA A 88 7.52 -27.18 -9.04
N PHE A 89 6.71 -26.90 -10.06
CA PHE A 89 5.28 -26.58 -9.92
C PHE A 89 4.50 -27.59 -9.07
N ASP A 90 4.74 -28.89 -9.29
CA ASP A 90 4.04 -29.96 -8.59
C ASP A 90 4.36 -30.02 -7.08
N SER A 91 5.43 -29.35 -6.64
CA SER A 91 5.83 -29.27 -5.23
C SER A 91 5.07 -28.21 -4.43
N ILE A 92 4.34 -27.31 -5.11
CA ILE A 92 3.66 -26.19 -4.46
C ILE A 92 2.52 -26.74 -3.60
N ARG A 93 2.55 -26.41 -2.31
CA ARG A 93 1.51 -26.80 -1.35
C ARG A 93 1.17 -25.63 -0.44
N PHE A 94 -0.11 -25.27 -0.41
CA PHE A 94 -0.61 -24.26 0.52
C PHE A 94 -0.56 -24.77 1.95
N ILE A 95 -0.29 -23.83 2.86
CA ILE A 95 -0.21 -24.07 4.30
C ILE A 95 -1.52 -23.56 4.90
N GLN A 96 -2.01 -24.26 5.92
CA GLN A 96 -3.21 -23.85 6.62
C GLN A 96 -3.03 -22.44 7.20
N ASN A 97 -4.05 -21.61 6.99
CA ASN A 97 -4.08 -20.25 7.53
C ASN A 97 -4.01 -20.29 9.06
N LYS A 98 -3.15 -19.45 9.64
CA LYS A 98 -3.08 -19.25 11.09
C LYS A 98 -3.74 -17.93 11.44
N LEU A 99 -4.74 -18.01 12.32
CA LEU A 99 -5.40 -16.85 12.90
C LEU A 99 -4.62 -16.41 14.14
N SER A 100 -4.36 -15.11 14.26
CA SER A 100 -3.75 -14.52 15.44
C SER A 100 -4.56 -13.31 15.92
N LYS A 101 -4.26 -12.84 17.14
CA LYS A 101 -4.78 -11.56 17.62
C LYS A 101 -4.32 -10.44 16.67
N TYR A 102 -5.20 -9.46 16.48
CA TYR A 102 -5.02 -8.34 15.59
C TYR A 102 -3.63 -7.72 15.69
N ILE A 103 -3.00 -7.49 14.53
CA ILE A 103 -1.76 -6.73 14.43
C ILE A 103 -2.13 -5.36 13.90
N THR A 104 -2.06 -4.35 14.76
CA THR A 104 -2.11 -2.96 14.31
C THR A 104 -0.84 -2.69 13.52
N TYR A 105 -0.97 -2.36 12.24
CA TYR A 105 0.16 -1.79 11.51
C TYR A 105 0.49 -0.45 12.15
N ASN A 106 1.67 -0.36 12.77
CA ASN A 106 2.16 0.91 13.28
C ASN A 106 2.81 1.69 12.14
N ASN A 107 2.16 2.78 11.75
CA ASN A 107 2.73 3.76 10.85
C ASN A 107 3.59 4.72 11.66
N GLN A 108 4.91 4.58 11.58
CA GLN A 108 5.86 5.44 12.31
C GLN A 108 5.74 6.94 11.94
N LEU A 109 5.14 7.28 10.79
CA LEU A 109 4.91 8.68 10.43
C LEU A 109 3.74 9.30 11.20
N ASP A 110 2.79 8.51 11.71
CA ASP A 110 1.63 9.06 12.41
C ASP A 110 1.98 9.64 13.79
N ASP A 111 3.10 9.24 14.38
CA ASP A 111 3.60 9.74 15.67
C ASP A 111 4.23 11.15 15.58
N GLN A 112 4.22 11.76 14.40
CA GLN A 112 4.80 13.10 14.18
C GLN A 112 3.84 14.24 14.54
N LEU A 113 4.39 15.43 14.78
CA LEU A 113 3.62 16.67 14.89
C LEU A 113 3.25 17.19 13.50
N TRP A 114 1.95 17.20 13.22
CA TRP A 114 1.41 17.63 11.94
C TRP A 114 0.86 19.06 12.01
N TYR A 115 1.14 19.83 10.96
CA TYR A 115 0.74 21.22 10.81
C TYR A 115 -0.11 21.39 9.55
N ASN A 116 -1.02 22.36 9.56
CA ASN A 116 -1.65 22.77 8.30
C ASN A 116 -0.65 23.55 7.41
N LYS A 117 -1.05 23.81 6.17
CA LYS A 117 -0.19 24.45 5.17
C LYS A 117 0.39 25.79 5.64
N GLU A 118 -0.42 26.65 6.24
CA GLU A 118 -0.01 28.01 6.59
C GLU A 118 0.88 28.03 7.84
N GLU A 119 0.56 27.22 8.84
CA GLU A 119 1.44 26.99 10.00
C GLU A 119 2.81 26.46 9.56
N TYR A 120 2.82 25.45 8.68
CA TYR A 120 4.06 24.83 8.22
C TYR A 120 4.94 25.82 7.43
N LYS A 121 4.34 26.64 6.56
CA LYS A 121 5.04 27.71 5.84
C LYS A 121 5.68 28.71 6.79
N ILE A 122 4.97 29.14 7.84
CA ILE A 122 5.50 30.09 8.83
C ILE A 122 6.68 29.48 9.57
N LEU A 123 6.56 28.22 10.00
CA LEU A 123 7.60 27.52 10.75
C LEU A 123 8.86 27.26 9.90
N ARG A 124 8.69 26.85 8.65
CA ARG A 124 9.81 26.46 7.75
C ARG A 124 10.34 27.60 6.89
N LYS A 125 9.61 28.71 6.78
CA LYS A 125 9.86 29.77 5.79
C LYS A 125 9.93 29.23 4.36
N GLU A 126 9.20 28.15 4.06
CA GLU A 126 9.21 27.46 2.78
C GLU A 126 7.90 27.71 2.02
N ASN A 127 7.99 28.41 0.89
CA ASN A 127 6.79 28.80 0.10
C ASN A 127 6.42 27.78 -0.98
N LYS A 128 7.32 26.86 -1.34
CA LYS A 128 7.15 25.89 -2.44
C LYS A 128 6.74 24.50 -1.95
N LEU A 129 5.66 24.43 -1.16
CA LEU A 129 5.12 23.14 -0.73
C LEU A 129 4.45 22.40 -1.89
N ILE A 130 4.69 21.09 -1.96
CA ILE A 130 3.96 20.21 -2.86
C ILE A 130 2.47 20.29 -2.52
N THR A 131 1.65 20.41 -3.56
CA THR A 131 0.19 20.50 -3.43
C THR A 131 -0.45 19.15 -3.74
N PRO A 132 -1.61 18.84 -3.14
CA PRO A 132 -2.34 17.63 -3.46
C PRO A 132 -2.86 17.67 -4.91
N GLU A 133 -2.83 16.52 -5.57
CA GLU A 133 -3.37 16.34 -6.92
C GLU A 133 -4.91 16.20 -6.86
N THR A 134 -5.61 16.61 -7.91
CA THR A 134 -7.07 16.46 -7.99
C THR A 134 -7.46 15.27 -8.88
N PHE A 135 -8.23 14.35 -8.31
CA PHE A 135 -8.73 13.14 -8.96
C PHE A 135 -10.25 13.12 -9.14
N PHE A 136 -10.87 14.30 -9.15
CA PHE A 136 -12.30 14.46 -9.39
C PHE A 136 -12.67 13.92 -10.80
N PRO A 137 -13.84 13.26 -10.96
CA PRO A 137 -14.90 13.07 -9.96
C PRO A 137 -14.69 11.86 -9.01
N HIS A 138 -13.84 10.90 -9.36
CA HIS A 138 -13.80 9.59 -8.69
C HIS A 138 -13.22 9.61 -7.27
N LEU A 139 -12.20 10.46 -7.05
CA LEU A 139 -11.51 10.52 -5.77
C LEU A 139 -11.40 11.97 -5.28
N LYS A 140 -12.05 12.24 -4.16
CA LYS A 140 -12.15 13.57 -3.54
C LYS A 140 -11.02 13.77 -2.53
N HIS A 141 -10.26 14.86 -2.68
CA HIS A 141 -9.33 15.32 -1.66
C HIS A 141 -10.07 15.83 -0.41
N ILE A 142 -9.62 15.42 0.77
CA ILE A 142 -10.22 15.76 2.07
C ILE A 142 -9.34 16.76 2.82
N SER A 143 -8.06 16.47 2.96
CA SER A 143 -7.12 17.31 3.70
C SER A 143 -5.68 17.04 3.30
N THR A 144 -4.82 18.04 3.49
CA THR A 144 -3.37 17.89 3.42
C THR A 144 -2.75 18.58 4.63
N ILE A 145 -1.85 17.87 5.31
CA ILE A 145 -1.06 18.35 6.43
C ILE A 145 0.41 18.00 6.22
N TYR A 146 1.29 18.73 6.89
CA TYR A 146 2.74 18.65 6.70
C TYR A 146 3.45 18.41 8.03
N SER A 147 4.61 17.76 7.97
CA SER A 147 5.47 17.51 9.12
C SER A 147 6.93 17.50 8.68
N GLY A 148 7.83 17.48 9.66
CA GLY A 148 9.26 17.32 9.48
C GLY A 148 10.03 18.64 9.40
N ILE A 149 11.27 18.59 9.85
CA ILE A 149 12.23 19.69 9.80
C ILE A 149 13.15 19.40 8.61
N ASP A 150 14.19 18.59 8.75
CA ASP A 150 15.16 18.41 7.65
C ASP A 150 14.57 17.75 6.39
N VAL A 151 13.52 16.95 6.57
CA VAL A 151 12.78 16.27 5.51
C VAL A 151 11.31 16.65 5.64
N THR A 152 10.75 17.22 4.58
CA THR A 152 9.34 17.60 4.54
C THR A 152 8.50 16.36 4.21
N VAL A 153 7.54 16.05 5.07
CA VAL A 153 6.56 14.98 4.85
C VAL A 153 5.19 15.59 4.63
N MET A 154 4.58 15.32 3.48
CA MET A 154 3.20 15.69 3.18
C MET A 154 2.29 14.47 3.39
N LYS A 155 1.23 14.63 4.18
CA LYS A 155 0.14 13.64 4.33
C LYS A 155 -1.13 14.19 3.70
N SER A 156 -1.60 13.55 2.65
CA SER A 156 -2.85 13.89 1.97
C SER A 156 -3.87 12.78 2.13
N THR A 157 -5.08 13.11 2.55
CA THR A 157 -6.20 12.17 2.66
C THR A 157 -7.18 12.37 1.52
N TYR A 158 -7.54 11.27 0.87
CA TYR A 158 -8.49 11.22 -0.22
C TYR A 158 -9.59 10.20 0.10
N LYS A 159 -10.79 10.42 -0.44
CA LYS A 159 -11.93 9.53 -0.30
C LYS A 159 -12.48 9.15 -1.68
N ALA A 160 -12.68 7.86 -1.91
CA ALA A 160 -13.35 7.35 -3.10
C ALA A 160 -14.84 7.71 -3.02
N VAL A 161 -15.33 8.45 -4.00
CA VAL A 161 -16.71 8.99 -4.00
C VAL A 161 -17.52 8.53 -5.21
N GLU A 162 -16.86 8.20 -6.32
CA GLU A 162 -17.54 7.74 -7.54
C GLU A 162 -16.71 6.63 -8.21
N PRO A 163 -17.34 5.58 -8.76
CA PRO A 163 -16.64 4.54 -9.50
C PRO A 163 -15.92 5.10 -10.73
N GLY A 164 -14.80 4.48 -11.11
CA GLY A 164 -14.04 4.88 -12.29
C GLY A 164 -12.54 4.61 -12.17
N ASN A 165 -11.80 4.94 -13.23
CA ASN A 165 -10.36 4.72 -13.31
C ASN A 165 -9.62 6.06 -13.18
N LEU A 166 -8.65 6.15 -12.27
CA LEU A 166 -7.85 7.36 -12.09
C LEU A 166 -6.84 7.60 -13.23
N GLY A 167 -6.59 6.58 -14.04
CA GLY A 167 -5.79 6.63 -15.25
C GLY A 167 -4.32 6.98 -15.00
N LYS A 168 -3.68 7.60 -15.99
CA LYS A 168 -2.26 7.97 -15.93
C LYS A 168 -1.93 8.92 -14.79
N ARG A 169 -2.89 9.72 -14.30
CA ARG A 169 -2.67 10.67 -13.20
C ARG A 169 -2.26 9.96 -11.91
N SER A 170 -2.92 8.85 -11.55
CA SER A 170 -2.56 8.11 -10.34
C SER A 170 -1.20 7.46 -10.49
N TYR A 171 -0.86 7.02 -11.70
CA TYR A 171 0.45 6.48 -12.01
C TYR A 171 1.55 7.55 -11.90
N SER A 172 1.35 8.75 -12.44
CA SER A 172 2.34 9.83 -12.31
C SER A 172 2.58 10.20 -10.84
N LEU A 173 1.53 10.25 -10.01
CA LEU A 173 1.66 10.63 -8.61
C LEU A 173 2.19 9.47 -7.74
N TRP A 174 1.55 8.30 -7.81
CA TRP A 174 1.81 7.16 -6.90
C TRP A 174 2.58 6.01 -7.55
N GLY A 175 2.83 6.04 -8.86
CA GLY A 175 3.47 4.94 -9.59
C GLY A 175 2.57 3.70 -9.74
N ASN A 176 1.27 3.83 -9.45
CA ASN A 176 0.30 2.74 -9.52
C ASN A 176 -1.02 3.22 -10.14
N TYR A 177 -1.70 2.32 -10.85
CA TYR A 177 -3.04 2.58 -11.37
C TYR A 177 -4.08 2.26 -10.30
N PHE A 178 -5.14 3.07 -10.24
CA PHE A 178 -6.23 2.87 -9.29
C PHE A 178 -7.56 2.81 -10.02
N ILE A 179 -8.34 1.79 -9.69
CA ILE A 179 -9.70 1.57 -10.16
C ILE A 179 -10.60 1.62 -8.93
N ILE A 180 -11.71 2.35 -9.02
CA ILE A 180 -12.70 2.49 -7.97
C ILE A 180 -13.95 1.77 -8.45
N GLU A 181 -14.33 0.71 -7.73
CA GLU A 181 -15.55 -0.05 -7.95
C GLU A 181 -16.70 0.50 -7.11
N ASN A 182 -17.92 -0.01 -7.32
CA ASN A 182 -19.05 0.37 -6.49
C ASN A 182 -18.86 -0.06 -5.03
N LYS A 183 -19.57 0.61 -4.13
CA LYS A 183 -19.49 0.38 -2.68
C LYS A 183 -19.69 -1.08 -2.26
N LEU A 184 -20.55 -1.81 -2.96
CA LEU A 184 -20.96 -3.17 -2.63
C LEU A 184 -20.35 -4.23 -3.55
N ASP A 185 -19.45 -3.84 -4.46
CA ASP A 185 -18.80 -4.81 -5.33
C ASP A 185 -17.58 -5.42 -4.63
N PRO A 186 -17.30 -6.72 -4.86
CA PRO A 186 -16.03 -7.31 -4.43
C PRO A 186 -14.88 -6.72 -5.25
N VAL A 187 -13.72 -6.60 -4.62
CA VAL A 187 -12.51 -6.09 -5.28
C VAL A 187 -11.35 -7.06 -5.13
N PHE A 188 -10.36 -6.94 -6.02
CA PHE A 188 -9.14 -7.73 -5.95
C PHE A 188 -8.10 -7.09 -5.00
N ILE A 189 -7.57 -7.90 -4.09
CA ILE A 189 -6.49 -7.50 -3.18
C ILE A 189 -5.27 -8.39 -3.39
N PHE A 190 -4.22 -7.77 -3.91
CA PHE A 190 -2.95 -8.43 -4.15
C PHE A 190 -2.15 -8.50 -2.86
N LEU A 191 -2.02 -9.72 -2.33
CA LEU A 191 -1.27 -9.94 -1.11
C LEU A 191 0.23 -9.80 -1.40
N LYS A 192 0.90 -9.05 -0.51
CA LYS A 192 2.33 -8.84 -0.53
C LYS A 192 3.05 -9.89 0.32
N ARG A 193 4.09 -10.52 -0.24
CA ARG A 193 4.97 -11.43 0.48
C ARG A 193 5.58 -10.75 1.70
N GLU A 194 5.59 -11.46 2.82
CA GLU A 194 6.16 -11.01 4.08
C GLU A 194 7.63 -10.60 3.90
N GLY A 195 7.98 -9.39 4.37
CA GLY A 195 9.33 -8.83 4.28
C GLY A 195 9.63 -8.04 3.00
N LEU A 196 8.74 -8.03 2.00
CA LEU A 196 8.92 -7.21 0.80
C LEU A 196 8.24 -5.84 0.95
N GLN A 197 8.91 -4.79 0.46
CA GLN A 197 8.30 -3.47 0.28
C GLN A 197 7.44 -3.46 -0.99
N HIS A 198 8.01 -3.92 -2.10
CA HIS A 198 7.34 -4.08 -3.38
C HIS A 198 7.38 -5.56 -3.78
N ASP A 199 6.20 -6.12 -4.06
CA ASP A 199 6.07 -7.48 -4.57
C ASP A 199 5.60 -7.48 -6.02
N TYR A 200 4.86 -6.44 -6.38
CA TYR A 200 4.38 -6.18 -7.73
C TYR A 200 4.71 -4.75 -8.12
N ILE A 201 4.95 -4.57 -9.40
CA ILE A 201 5.10 -3.26 -10.04
C ILE A 201 4.06 -3.20 -11.16
N TYR A 202 3.50 -2.02 -11.40
CA TYR A 202 2.60 -1.76 -12.53
C TYR A 202 1.25 -2.51 -12.49
N GLN A 203 0.70 -2.73 -11.29
CA GLN A 203 -0.64 -3.34 -11.13
C GLN A 203 -1.73 -2.30 -10.86
N ASN A 204 -2.96 -2.70 -11.17
CA ASN A 204 -4.16 -1.97 -10.78
C ASN A 204 -4.46 -2.27 -9.30
N TYR A 205 -4.61 -1.21 -8.51
CA TYR A 205 -5.15 -1.28 -7.17
C TYR A 205 -6.62 -0.95 -7.17
N TYR A 206 -7.40 -1.72 -6.43
CA TYR A 206 -8.84 -1.62 -6.42
C TYR A 206 -9.36 -1.03 -5.11
N LEU A 207 -10.10 0.07 -5.23
CA LEU A 207 -10.86 0.69 -4.16
C LEU A 207 -12.34 0.42 -4.37
N ARG A 208 -13.14 0.71 -3.33
CA ARG A 208 -14.58 0.88 -3.44
C ARG A 208 -14.98 2.29 -3.09
N VAL A 209 -16.11 2.75 -3.60
CA VAL A 209 -16.74 3.98 -3.10
C VAL A 209 -16.89 3.91 -1.57
N GLY A 210 -16.34 4.90 -0.87
CA GLY A 210 -16.27 4.97 0.58
C GLY A 210 -14.89 4.69 1.17
N ASP A 211 -14.02 3.96 0.46
CA ASP A 211 -12.62 3.75 0.87
C ASP A 211 -11.86 5.09 0.92
N SER A 212 -10.81 5.14 1.73
CA SER A 212 -9.92 6.29 1.85
C SER A 212 -8.49 5.92 1.50
N ILE A 213 -7.78 6.84 0.84
CA ILE A 213 -6.33 6.78 0.66
C ILE A 213 -5.70 7.80 1.59
N VAL A 214 -4.71 7.36 2.35
CA VAL A 214 -3.82 8.24 3.11
C VAL A 214 -2.44 8.16 2.45
N PHE A 215 -2.09 9.23 1.75
CA PHE A 215 -0.87 9.31 0.97
C PHE A 215 0.19 10.14 1.70
N TYR A 216 1.34 9.52 1.98
CA TYR A 216 2.53 10.13 2.53
C TYR A 216 3.56 10.35 1.43
N LEU A 217 3.97 11.59 1.23
CA LEU A 217 5.05 11.97 0.33
C LEU A 217 6.20 12.55 1.13
N ILE A 218 7.36 11.93 1.02
CA ILE A 218 8.58 12.33 1.70
C ILE A 218 9.47 13.04 0.68
N LYS A 219 9.86 14.28 0.96
CA LYS A 219 10.80 15.07 0.18
C LYS A 219 11.88 15.64 1.10
N GLY A 220 13.07 15.09 0.98
CA GLY A 220 14.32 15.61 1.51
C GLY A 220 15.16 16.22 0.39
N GLY A 221 16.16 17.02 0.77
CA GLY A 221 17.04 17.70 -0.17
C GLY A 221 16.68 19.18 -0.36
N ASN A 222 17.71 20.00 -0.53
CA ASN A 222 17.63 21.45 -0.69
C ASN A 222 17.04 21.80 -2.06
N ASP A 223 16.04 22.68 -2.08
CA ASP A 223 15.70 23.50 -3.25
C ASP A 223 16.81 24.56 -3.47
N ILE A 224 18.06 24.13 -3.72
CA ILE A 224 19.13 24.99 -4.26
C ILE A 224 19.17 24.81 -5.77
#